data_AF-A0A1C5AMN8-F1
#
_entry.id   AF-A0A1C5AMN8-F1
#
_cell.length_a   1.000
_cell.length_b   1.000
_cell.length_c   1.000
_cell.angle_alpha   90.00
_cell.angle_beta   90.00
_cell.angle_gamma   90.00
#
_symmetry.space_group_name_H-M   'P 1'
#
loop_
_entity.id
_entity.type
_entity.pdbx_description
1 polymer ?
#
loop_
_entity_poly.entity_id
_entity_poly.type
_entity_poly.pdbx_seq_one_letter_code
_entity_poly.pdbx_strand_id
1 'polypeptide(L)'
;MRWPRRNVAPVPLAPRHRRTWRDGWRRCSCGLRWPACPDRHAPVPTEPPAPPPNTRWWEEATRANPQVGRVGRLTPAQTWRANGGRW
;
A
#
# COMPACT_ATOMS: atom_id res chain seq x y z
N MET A 1 17.91 7.44 -11.86
CA MET A 1 16.70 7.20 -11.04
C MET A 1 16.74 5.76 -10.54
N ARG A 2 16.92 5.56 -9.23
CA ARG A 2 17.07 4.23 -8.62
C ARG A 2 15.72 3.85 -8.02
N TRP A 3 14.98 2.97 -8.67
CA TRP A 3 13.71 2.45 -8.17
C TRP A 3 13.91 1.84 -6.77
N PRO A 4 13.05 2.11 -5.78
CA PRO A 4 13.13 1.43 -4.49
C PRO A 4 12.92 -0.07 -4.74
N ARG A 5 13.84 -0.88 -4.24
CA ARG A 5 13.83 -2.35 -4.40
C ARG A 5 12.51 -2.88 -3.85
N ARG A 6 11.66 -3.40 -4.74
CA ARG A 6 10.36 -4.03 -4.43
C ARG A 6 10.44 -5.22 -3.45
N ASN A 7 11.64 -5.65 -3.08
CA ASN A 7 11.95 -6.87 -2.34
C ASN A 7 12.90 -6.62 -1.15
N VAL A 8 12.82 -5.46 -0.48
CA VAL A 8 13.54 -5.31 0.79
C VAL A 8 12.78 -6.11 1.84
N ALA A 9 13.43 -7.11 2.43
CA ALA A 9 12.86 -7.85 3.55
C ALA A 9 12.47 -6.84 4.65
N PRO A 10 11.25 -6.93 5.20
CA PRO A 10 10.77 -5.95 6.16
C PRO A 10 11.66 -5.94 7.40
N VAL A 11 12.00 -4.73 7.87
CA VAL A 11 12.84 -4.56 9.05
C VAL A 11 11.99 -4.86 10.29
N PRO A 12 12.41 -5.80 11.16
CA PRO A 12 11.70 -6.08 12.39
C PRO A 12 11.89 -4.92 13.38
N LEU A 13 10.78 -4.41 13.91
CA LEU A 13 10.76 -3.31 14.88
C LEU A 13 10.99 -3.79 16.33
N ALA A 14 10.85 -5.09 16.57
CA ALA A 14 11.10 -5.70 17.87
C ALA A 14 11.83 -7.04 17.72
N PRO A 15 12.61 -7.46 18.74
CA PRO A 15 13.22 -8.78 18.76
C PRO A 15 12.18 -9.89 18.69
N ARG A 16 12.43 -10.91 17.88
CA ARG A 16 11.58 -12.10 17.81
C ARG A 16 11.67 -12.92 19.10
N HIS A 17 10.51 -13.28 19.64
CA HIS A 17 10.40 -14.20 20.78
C HIS A 17 10.79 -15.61 20.35
N ARG A 18 11.95 -16.08 20.82
CA ARG A 18 12.50 -17.40 20.47
C ARG A 18 12.83 -18.23 21.69
N ARG A 19 12.76 -19.55 21.52
CA ARG A 19 13.14 -20.49 22.57
C ARG A 19 14.65 -20.42 22.77
N THR A 20 15.08 -20.21 24.00
CA THR A 20 16.49 -20.23 24.40
C THR A 20 16.74 -21.34 25.43
N TRP A 21 17.96 -21.89 25.42
CA TRP A 21 18.41 -22.95 26.33
C TRP A 21 19.46 -22.47 27.34
N ARG A 22 19.56 -21.15 27.56
CA ARG A 22 20.67 -20.52 28.29
C ARG A 22 20.85 -21.02 29.72
N ASP A 23 19.78 -21.42 30.39
CA ASP A 23 19.81 -21.73 31.83
C ASP A 23 19.43 -23.20 32.12
N GLY A 24 19.40 -24.09 31.13
CA GLY A 24 18.85 -25.46 31.29
C GLY A 24 17.31 -25.52 31.37
N TRP A 25 16.65 -24.36 31.43
CA TRP A 25 15.19 -24.21 31.39
C TRP A 25 14.71 -23.71 30.02
N ARG A 26 13.52 -24.15 29.61
CA ARG A 26 12.86 -23.66 28.39
C ARG A 26 12.35 -22.22 28.61
N ARG A 27 13.21 -21.23 28.38
CA ARG A 27 12.91 -19.80 28.52
C ARG A 27 12.75 -19.14 27.15
N CYS A 28 11.89 -18.13 27.08
CA CYS A 28 11.78 -17.24 25.94
C CYS A 28 12.87 -16.16 26.03
N SER A 29 13.26 -15.59 24.89
CA SER A 29 14.18 -14.43 24.84
C SER A 29 13.70 -13.21 25.62
N CYS A 30 12.40 -13.09 25.92
CA CYS A 30 11.84 -12.06 26.80
C CYS A 30 11.95 -12.38 28.30
N GLY A 31 12.52 -13.54 28.68
CA GLY A 31 12.67 -13.97 30.07
C GLY A 31 11.50 -14.80 30.62
N LEU A 32 10.34 -14.84 29.98
CA LEU A 32 9.23 -15.69 30.42
C LEU A 32 9.49 -17.19 30.16
N ARG A 33 8.78 -18.09 30.86
CA ARG A 33 8.76 -19.53 30.50
C ARG A 33 8.23 -19.68 29.08
N TRP A 34 8.90 -20.47 28.24
CA TRP A 34 8.49 -20.71 26.85
C TRP A 34 7.00 -21.06 26.67
N PRO A 35 6.41 -21.99 27.46
CA PRO A 35 4.99 -22.30 27.32
C PRO A 35 4.05 -21.16 27.73
N ALA A 36 4.50 -20.22 28.56
CA ALA A 36 3.68 -19.14 29.14
C ALA A 36 3.90 -17.78 28.46
N CYS A 37 4.80 -17.68 27.47
CA CYS A 37 5.02 -16.44 26.75
C CYS A 37 3.84 -16.17 25.80
N PRO A 38 3.07 -15.08 25.99
CA PRO A 38 1.93 -14.76 25.13
C PRO A 38 2.39 -14.43 23.70
N ASP A 39 3.50 -13.70 23.57
CA ASP A 39 4.02 -13.24 22.28
C ASP A 39 4.76 -14.32 21.49
N ARG A 40 4.81 -15.57 21.98
CA ARG A 40 5.46 -16.69 21.25
C ARG A 40 4.81 -16.97 19.89
N HIS A 41 3.51 -16.67 19.79
CA HIS A 41 2.69 -16.87 18.59
C HIS A 41 2.45 -15.56 17.84
N ALA A 42 2.87 -14.43 18.41
CA ALA A 42 2.69 -13.13 17.78
C ALA A 42 3.66 -12.97 16.60
N PRO A 43 3.21 -12.43 15.47
CA PRO A 43 4.11 -12.03 14.40
C PRO A 43 5.04 -10.92 14.88
N VAL A 44 6.26 -10.89 14.34
CA VAL A 44 7.20 -9.81 14.65
C VAL A 44 6.65 -8.52 14.04
N PRO A 45 6.48 -7.44 14.82
CA PRO A 45 6.10 -6.16 14.26
C PRO A 45 7.13 -5.73 13.22
N THR A 46 6.65 -5.44 12.02
CA THR A 46 7.48 -4.99 10.90
C THR A 46 7.05 -3.60 10.49
N GLU A 47 7.98 -2.85 9.92
CA GLU A 47 7.68 -1.51 9.41
C GLU A 47 6.59 -1.61 8.31
N PRO A 48 5.55 -0.76 8.37
CA PRO A 48 4.52 -0.75 7.33
C PRO A 48 5.14 -0.41 5.97
N PRO A 49 4.60 -0.96 4.86
CA PRO A 49 5.13 -0.67 3.54
C PRO A 49 5.08 0.84 3.26
N ALA A 50 6.15 1.36 2.68
CA ALA A 50 6.20 2.76 2.26
C ALA A 50 5.02 3.07 1.31
N PRO A 51 4.34 4.22 1.48
CA PRO A 51 3.27 4.60 0.58
C PRO A 51 3.81 4.74 -0.85
N PRO A 52 2.98 4.49 -1.87
CA PRO A 52 3.38 4.73 -3.25
C PRO A 52 3.81 6.20 -3.42
N PRO A 53 4.79 6.48 -4.30
CA PRO A 53 5.22 7.84 -4.54
C PRO A 53 4.02 8.70 -4.94
N ASN A 54 3.92 9.89 -4.35
CA ASN A 54 2.90 10.86 -4.70
C ASN A 54 3.06 11.21 -6.18
N THR A 55 2.15 10.75 -7.02
CA THR A 55 2.08 11.17 -8.42
C THR A 55 1.84 12.66 -8.41
N ARG A 56 2.67 13.43 -9.12
CA ARG A 56 2.51 14.87 -9.29
C ARG A 56 1.26 15.13 -10.12
N TRP A 57 0.10 14.97 -9.53
CA TRP A 57 -1.20 15.21 -10.16
C TRP A 57 -1.30 16.66 -10.67
N TRP A 58 -0.51 17.58 -10.11
CA TRP A 58 -0.35 18.95 -10.59
C TRP A 58 0.50 19.10 -11.87
N GLU A 59 1.28 18.09 -12.26
CA GLU A 59 1.96 18.02 -13.57
C GLU A 59 1.08 17.37 -14.65
N GLU A 60 -0.09 16.83 -14.30
CA GLU A 60 -1.03 16.36 -15.31
C GLU A 60 -1.57 17.55 -16.10
N ALA A 61 -1.53 17.44 -17.43
CA ALA A 61 -2.12 18.44 -18.30
C ALA A 61 -3.59 18.65 -17.93
N THR A 62 -3.99 19.89 -17.68
CA THR A 62 -5.39 20.25 -17.42
C THR A 62 -6.25 19.83 -18.62
N ARG A 63 -6.96 18.71 -18.49
CA ARG A 63 -7.88 18.24 -19.52
C ARG A 63 -9.22 18.96 -19.33
N ALA A 64 -9.56 19.84 -20.28
CA ALA A 64 -10.92 20.37 -20.37
C ALA A 64 -11.89 19.19 -20.61
N ASN A 65 -12.86 19.00 -19.72
CA ASN A 65 -13.92 18.02 -19.88
C ASN A 65 -15.28 18.72 -19.73
N PRO A 66 -16.12 18.75 -20.78
CA PRO A 66 -15.96 18.13 -22.10
C PRO A 66 -14.90 18.80 -22.98
N GLN A 67 -14.23 17.99 -23.81
CA GLN A 67 -13.31 18.45 -24.85
C GLN A 67 -14.10 19.07 -26.01
N VAL A 68 -14.53 20.33 -25.84
CA VAL A 68 -15.30 21.07 -26.86
C VAL A 68 -14.49 21.17 -28.15
N GLY A 69 -15.07 20.76 -29.29
CA GLY A 69 -14.46 20.91 -30.60
C GLY A 69 -13.51 19.80 -31.06
N ARG A 70 -13.44 18.65 -30.37
CA ARG A 70 -12.70 17.49 -30.88
C ARG A 70 -13.33 17.02 -32.20
N VAL A 71 -12.59 17.13 -33.31
CA VAL A 71 -13.03 16.71 -34.65
C VAL A 71 -13.57 15.27 -34.59
N GLY A 72 -14.83 15.09 -35.00
CA GLY A 72 -15.54 13.81 -35.01
C GLY A 72 -16.25 13.41 -33.71
N ARG A 73 -16.16 14.19 -32.61
CA ARG A 73 -16.88 13.91 -31.37
C ARG A 73 -17.97 14.94 -31.14
N LEU A 74 -19.23 14.52 -31.19
CA LEU A 74 -20.35 15.35 -30.77
C LEU A 74 -20.26 15.63 -29.27
N THR A 75 -20.45 16.90 -28.90
CA THR A 75 -20.69 17.28 -27.51
C THR A 75 -22.00 16.63 -27.02
N PRO A 76 -22.18 16.42 -25.71
CA PRO A 76 -23.42 15.82 -25.18
C PRO A 76 -24.69 16.53 -25.68
N ALA A 77 -24.68 17.86 -25.75
CA ALA A 77 -25.81 18.63 -26.26
C ALA A 77 -26.07 18.40 -27.76
N GLN A 78 -25.01 18.24 -28.57
CA GLN A 78 -25.17 17.90 -29.98
C GLN A 78 -25.70 16.47 -30.16
N THR A 79 -25.25 15.51 -29.35
CA THR A 79 -25.79 14.15 -29.35
C THR A 79 -27.28 14.13 -29.03
N TRP A 80 -27.71 14.84 -27.97
CA TRP A 80 -29.12 14.94 -27.59
C TRP A 80 -29.99 15.54 -28.70
N ARG A 81 -29.53 16.61 -29.36
CA ARG A 81 -30.23 17.21 -30.51
C ARG A 81 -30.27 16.26 -31.70
N ALA A 82 -29.18 15.55 -32.00
CA ALA A 82 -29.12 14.55 -33.06
C ALA A 82 -30.08 13.38 -32.82
N ASN A 83 -30.31 13.00 -31.56
CA ASN A 83 -31.27 11.98 -31.14
C ASN A 83 -32.71 12.51 -30.98
N GLY A 84 -33.02 13.71 -31.47
CA GLY A 84 -34.37 14.28 -31.41
C GLY A 84 -34.85 14.58 -29.99
N GLY A 85 -33.93 14.88 -29.07
CA GLY A 85 -34.24 15.22 -27.70
C GLY A 85 -34.24 14.04 -26.72
N ARG A 86 -33.63 12.92 -27.11
CA ARG A 86 -33.52 11.69 -26.30
C ARG A 86 -32.04 11.37 -26.05
N TRP A 87 -31.76 10.71 -24.92
CA TRP A 87 -30.43 10.15 -24.66
C TRP A 87 -30.34 8.74 -25.19
#